data_AF-A0A2E9WFU5-F1
#
_entry.id   AF-A0A2E9WFU5-F1
#
_cell.length_a   1.000
_cell.length_b   1.000
_cell.length_c   1.000
_cell.angle_alpha   90.00
_cell.angle_beta   90.00
_cell.angle_gamma   90.00
#
_symmetry.space_group_name_H-M   'P 1'
#
loop_
_entity.id
_entity.type
_entity.pdbx_description
1 polymer ?
#
loop_
_entity_poly.entity_id
_entity_poly.type
_entity_poly.pdbx_seq_one_letter_code
_entity_poly.pdbx_strand_id
1 'polypeptide(L)'
;MGDEATVDVFMRHLQVELEATESIADAVEREQRRRQLQTSLQEAMRFHAAHAERVRLGLDPTKVVRPQQRTVESEVRETMSTLASGTCEVCGSMLDPELDFCPACGAR
;
A
#
# COMPACT_ATOMS: atom_id res chain seq x y z
N MET A 1 -0.24 24.10 27.12
CA MET A 1 -0.23 23.08 26.05
C MET A 1 -1.08 21.93 26.57
N GLY A 2 -2.27 21.68 26.02
CA GLY A 2 -3.12 20.62 26.61
C GLY A 2 -4.50 20.37 26.02
N ASP A 3 -5.00 21.16 25.06
CA ASP A 3 -6.39 21.03 24.55
C ASP A 3 -6.47 20.75 23.04
N GLU A 4 -5.47 20.08 22.45
CA GLU A 4 -5.60 19.67 21.05
C GLU A 4 -6.34 18.33 20.96
N ALA A 5 -7.43 18.30 20.20
CA ALA A 5 -8.21 17.10 19.96
C ALA A 5 -7.46 16.17 18.99
N THR A 6 -6.60 15.32 19.54
CA THR A 6 -5.85 14.31 18.76
C THR A 6 -6.63 13.01 18.62
N VAL A 7 -6.20 12.16 17.67
CA VAL A 7 -6.78 10.82 17.48
C VAL A 7 -6.63 9.97 18.75
N ASP A 8 -5.51 10.08 19.48
CA ASP A 8 -5.32 9.37 20.76
C ASP A 8 -6.30 9.83 21.84
N VAL A 9 -6.53 11.14 21.95
CA VAL A 9 -7.52 11.70 22.88
C VAL A 9 -8.92 11.18 22.51
N PHE A 10 -9.25 11.12 21.23
CA PHE A 10 -10.52 10.57 20.75
C PHE A 10 -10.65 9.07 21.04
N MET A 11 -9.62 8.26 20.78
CA MET A 11 -9.63 6.82 21.10
C MET A 11 -9.87 6.58 22.60
N ARG A 12 -9.19 7.34 23.47
CA ARG A 12 -9.40 7.24 24.92
C ARG A 12 -10.81 7.66 25.33
N HIS A 13 -11.35 8.72 24.72
CA HIS A 13 -12.73 9.12 24.96
C HIS A 13 -13.73 8.02 24.57
N LEU A 14 -13.56 7.38 23.40
CA LEU A 14 -14.42 6.27 22.98
C LEU A 14 -14.36 5.07 23.94
N GLN A 15 -13.21 4.79 24.54
CA GLN A 15 -13.06 3.73 25.54
C GLN A 15 -13.86 4.04 26.82
N VAL A 16 -13.81 5.29 27.31
CA VAL A 16 -14.63 5.74 28.45
C VAL A 16 -16.11 5.67 28.12
N GLU A 17 -16.51 6.10 26.92
CA GLU A 17 -17.91 6.03 26.48
C GLU A 17 -18.40 4.58 26.36
N LEU A 18 -17.53 3.63 25.99
CA LEU A 18 -17.88 2.21 25.95
C LEU A 18 -18.22 1.67 27.33
N GLU A 19 -17.42 2.00 28.35
CA GLU A 19 -17.72 1.65 29.74
C GLU A 19 -19.04 2.30 30.20
N ALA A 20 -19.26 3.56 29.83
CA ALA A 20 -20.50 4.27 30.17
C ALA A 20 -21.76 3.59 29.59
N THR A 21 -21.65 2.82 28.49
CA THR A 21 -22.81 2.10 27.93
C THR A 21 -23.42 1.10 28.92
N GLU A 22 -22.67 0.59 29.89
CA GLU A 22 -23.20 -0.34 30.91
C GLU A 22 -24.35 0.27 31.72
N SER A 23 -24.40 1.60 31.83
CA SER A 23 -25.45 2.33 32.54
C SER A 23 -26.77 2.47 31.75
N ILE A 24 -26.80 2.11 30.46
CA ILE A 24 -27.99 2.24 29.61
C ILE A 24 -29.00 1.15 29.98
N ALA A 25 -30.20 1.54 30.41
CA ALA A 25 -31.23 0.61 30.89
C ALA A 25 -31.74 -0.34 29.80
N ASP A 26 -32.09 0.20 28.62
CA ASP A 26 -32.58 -0.59 27.49
C ASP A 26 -31.44 -1.41 26.86
N ALA A 27 -31.61 -2.73 26.80
CA ALA A 27 -30.59 -3.64 26.29
C ALA A 27 -30.32 -3.48 24.78
N VAL A 28 -31.35 -3.15 24.00
CA VAL A 28 -31.23 -2.94 22.55
C VAL A 28 -30.49 -1.63 22.29
N GLU A 29 -30.87 -0.55 22.99
CA GLU A 29 -30.20 0.75 22.90
C GLU A 29 -28.73 0.63 23.32
N ARG A 30 -28.47 -0.03 24.45
CA ARG A 30 -27.12 -0.29 24.98
C ARG A 30 -26.24 -0.95 23.93
N GLU A 31 -26.74 -2.03 23.36
CA GLU A 31 -26.00 -2.82 22.39
C GLU A 31 -25.81 -2.07 21.07
N GLN A 32 -26.80 -1.30 20.61
CA GLN A 32 -26.65 -0.42 19.45
C GLN A 32 -25.55 0.64 19.67
N ARG A 33 -25.58 1.33 20.81
CA ARG A 33 -24.57 2.35 21.15
C ARG A 33 -23.18 1.73 21.28
N ARG A 34 -23.08 0.56 21.93
CA ARG A 34 -21.82 -0.19 22.08
C ARG A 34 -21.22 -0.55 20.72
N ARG A 35 -22.02 -1.08 19.79
CA ARG A 35 -21.57 -1.39 18.43
C ARG A 35 -21.08 -0.16 17.68
N GLN A 36 -21.79 0.97 17.79
CA GLN A 36 -21.39 2.22 17.17
C GLN A 36 -20.00 2.64 17.66
N LEU A 37 -19.80 2.69 18.99
CA LEU A 37 -18.53 3.08 19.60
C LEU A 37 -17.38 2.11 19.24
N GLN A 38 -17.64 0.80 19.25
CA GLN A 38 -16.66 -0.21 18.83
C GLN A 38 -16.23 -0.04 17.37
N THR A 39 -17.19 0.25 16.49
CA THR A 39 -16.91 0.51 15.07
C THR A 39 -16.06 1.76 14.91
N SER A 40 -16.42 2.86 15.58
CA SER A 40 -15.65 4.10 15.57
C SER A 40 -14.22 3.92 16.12
N LEU A 41 -14.05 3.16 17.21
CA LEU A 41 -12.74 2.88 17.78
C LEU A 41 -11.88 2.05 16.83
N GLN A 42 -12.46 1.03 16.19
CA GLN A 42 -11.75 0.23 15.19
C GLN A 42 -11.25 1.08 14.02
N GLU A 43 -12.10 1.97 13.49
CA GLU A 43 -11.70 2.85 12.39
C GLU A 43 -10.63 3.87 12.82
N ALA A 44 -10.71 4.41 14.03
CA ALA A 44 -9.68 5.28 14.58
C ALA A 44 -8.32 4.57 14.69
N MET A 45 -8.30 3.32 15.19
CA MET A 45 -7.07 2.52 15.25
C MET A 45 -6.51 2.21 13.86
N ARG A 46 -7.37 1.85 12.90
CA ARG A 46 -6.97 1.62 11.51
C ARG A 46 -6.34 2.86 10.89
N PHE A 47 -6.96 4.02 11.09
CA PHE A 47 -6.40 5.29 10.63
C PHE A 47 -5.05 5.58 11.28
N HIS A 48 -4.96 5.45 12.61
CA HIS A 48 -3.73 5.73 13.35
C HIS A 48 -2.56 4.86 12.86
N ALA A 49 -2.78 3.56 12.69
CA ALA A 49 -1.78 2.64 12.16
C ALA A 49 -1.37 2.97 10.71
N ALA A 50 -2.34 3.23 9.84
CA ALA A 50 -2.07 3.56 8.44
C ALA A 50 -1.36 4.92 8.29
N HIS A 51 -1.71 5.89 9.12
CA HIS A 51 -1.05 7.19 9.16
C HIS A 51 0.41 7.05 9.61
N ALA A 52 0.65 6.35 10.73
CA ALA A 52 2.00 6.11 11.24
C ALA A 52 2.89 5.42 10.20
N GLU A 53 2.37 4.41 9.50
CA GLU A 53 3.11 3.71 8.46
C GLU A 53 3.43 4.59 7.25
N ARG A 54 2.49 5.41 6.78
CA ARG A 54 2.74 6.34 5.66
C ARG A 54 3.80 7.37 6.02
N VAL A 55 3.71 7.96 7.21
CA VAL A 55 4.73 8.91 7.71
C VAL A 55 6.10 8.22 7.80
N ARG A 56 6.17 6.98 8.30
CA ARG A 56 7.40 6.19 8.36
C ARG A 56 8.04 5.97 7.00
N LEU A 57 7.23 5.81 5.94
CA LEU A 57 7.67 5.64 4.56
C LEU A 57 7.93 6.97 3.82
N GLY A 58 7.75 8.13 4.48
CA GLY A 58 7.86 9.44 3.83
C GLY A 58 6.75 9.73 2.83
N LEU A 59 5.64 8.99 2.89
CA LEU A 59 4.47 9.16 2.04
C LEU A 59 3.49 10.15 2.68
N ASP A 60 2.77 10.90 1.82
CA ASP A 60 1.69 11.77 2.26
C ASP A 60 0.54 10.93 2.88
N PRO A 61 0.23 11.10 4.18
CA PRO A 61 -0.73 10.26 4.87
C PRO A 61 -2.19 10.48 4.44
N THR A 62 -2.46 11.60 3.76
CA THR A 62 -3.82 12.00 3.35
C THR A 62 -4.16 11.60 1.92
N LYS A 63 -3.18 11.12 1.16
CA LYS A 63 -3.36 10.74 -0.24
C LYS A 63 -3.67 9.26 -0.38
N VAL A 64 -4.57 8.96 -1.31
CA VAL A 64 -4.83 7.59 -1.75
C VAL A 64 -3.63 7.10 -2.55
N VAL A 65 -2.76 6.33 -1.89
CA VAL A 65 -1.72 5.57 -2.58
C VAL A 65 -2.41 4.40 -3.29
N ARG A 66 -2.68 4.55 -4.59
CA ARG A 66 -3.08 3.40 -5.40
C ARG A 66 -1.84 2.52 -5.56
N PRO A 67 -1.90 1.22 -5.24
CA PRO A 67 -0.82 0.33 -5.63
C PRO A 67 -0.70 0.45 -7.14
N GLN A 68 0.48 0.88 -7.64
CA GLN A 68 0.75 0.81 -9.06
C GLN A 68 0.50 -0.64 -9.45
N GLN A 69 -0.48 -0.86 -10.35
CA GLN A 69 -0.61 -2.15 -11.00
C GLN A 69 0.71 -2.34 -11.73
N ARG A 70 1.60 -3.16 -11.16
CA ARG A 70 2.75 -3.67 -11.90
C ARG A 70 2.18 -4.51 -13.02
N THR A 71 1.98 -3.90 -14.18
CA THR A 71 1.78 -4.68 -15.40
C THR A 71 3.13 -5.35 -15.68
N VAL A 72 3.09 -6.65 -15.95
CA VAL A 72 4.26 -7.46 -16.32
C VAL A 72 5.11 -6.82 -17.43
N GLU A 73 4.55 -5.92 -18.23
CA GLU A 73 5.26 -5.16 -19.26
C GLU A 73 6.37 -4.24 -18.72
N SER A 74 6.27 -3.76 -17.48
CA SER A 74 7.28 -2.85 -16.91
C SER A 74 8.58 -3.57 -16.56
N GLU A 75 8.51 -4.82 -16.08
CA GLU A 75 9.69 -5.61 -15.69
C GLU A 75 10.43 -6.15 -16.94
N VAL A 76 9.69 -6.45 -18.01
CA VAL A 76 10.27 -6.86 -19.30
C VAL A 76 11.03 -5.69 -19.97
N ARG A 77 10.55 -4.46 -19.85
CA ARG A 77 11.21 -3.31 -20.52
C ARG A 77 12.55 -2.93 -19.89
N GLU A 78 12.68 -3.00 -18.56
CA GLU A 78 13.97 -2.75 -17.88
C GLU A 78 14.97 -3.88 -18.12
N THR A 79 14.53 -5.14 -18.10
CA THR A 79 15.42 -6.28 -18.37
C THR A 79 15.88 -6.33 -19.84
N MET A 80 15.00 -6.05 -20.80
CA MET A 80 15.37 -5.99 -22.23
C MET A 80 16.31 -4.82 -22.56
N SER A 81 16.23 -3.69 -21.86
CA SER A 81 17.18 -2.57 -22.06
C SER A 81 18.59 -2.90 -21.60
N THR A 82 18.75 -3.87 -20.68
CA THR A 82 20.05 -4.24 -20.12
C THR A 82 20.71 -5.38 -20.89
N LEU A 83 19.94 -6.11 -21.71
CA LEU A 83 20.37 -7.22 -22.57
C LEU A 83 20.54 -6.80 -24.03
N ALA A 84 20.77 -5.51 -24.31
CA ALA A 84 20.97 -4.98 -25.67
C ALA A 84 22.26 -5.55 -26.29
N SER A 85 22.13 -6.75 -26.80
CA SER A 85 23.12 -7.48 -27.57
C SER A 85 22.96 -7.02 -29.01
N GLY A 86 24.07 -6.62 -29.63
CA GLY A 86 24.07 -5.91 -30.92
C GLY A 86 23.31 -6.65 -32.02
N THR A 87 22.88 -5.94 -33.05
CA THR A 87 22.26 -6.53 -34.24
C THR A 87 23.32 -7.04 -35.21
N CYS A 88 23.11 -8.23 -35.78
CA CYS A 88 23.99 -8.83 -36.78
C CYS A 88 24.06 -7.95 -38.05
N GLU A 89 25.27 -7.61 -38.50
CA GLU A 89 25.46 -6.77 -39.70
C GLU A 89 25.11 -7.49 -41.01
N VAL A 90 25.00 -8.82 -41.00
CA VAL A 90 24.73 -9.62 -42.20
C VAL A 90 23.23 -9.80 -42.44
N CYS A 91 22.44 -10.04 -41.39
CA CYS A 91 21.00 -10.34 -41.51
C CYS A 91 20.09 -9.47 -40.66
N GLY A 92 20.65 -8.57 -39.83
CA GLY A 92 19.89 -7.62 -39.03
C GLY A 92 19.16 -8.20 -37.81
N SER A 93 19.33 -9.49 -37.50
CA SER A 93 18.72 -10.09 -36.31
C SER A 93 19.48 -9.71 -35.04
N MET A 94 18.79 -9.65 -33.90
CA MET A 94 19.45 -9.46 -32.59
C MET A 94 20.39 -10.63 -32.32
N LEU A 95 21.65 -10.32 -31.96
CA LEU A 95 22.60 -11.32 -31.49
C LEU A 95 22.27 -11.68 -30.06
N ASP A 96 22.58 -12.90 -29.68
CA ASP A 96 22.48 -13.35 -28.30
C ASP A 96 23.86 -13.16 -27.65
N PRO A 97 23.96 -12.57 -26.44
CA PRO A 97 25.25 -12.25 -25.82
C PRO A 97 26.03 -13.50 -25.38
N GLU A 98 25.38 -14.67 -25.31
CA GLU A 98 26.04 -15.93 -24.94
C GLU A 98 26.54 -16.73 -26.16
N LEU A 99 26.32 -16.24 -27.38
CA LEU A 99 26.67 -16.93 -28.63
C LEU A 99 27.69 -16.15 -29.47
N ASP A 100 28.83 -16.77 -29.79
CA ASP A 100 29.88 -16.21 -30.66
C ASP A 100 29.52 -16.23 -32.18
N PHE A 101 28.24 -16.44 -32.51
CA PHE A 101 27.75 -16.50 -33.88
C PHE A 101 26.28 -16.09 -33.94
N CYS A 102 25.85 -15.58 -35.09
CA CYS A 102 24.45 -15.23 -35.32
C CYS A 102 23.58 -16.49 -35.43
N PRO A 103 22.59 -16.70 -34.54
CA PRO A 103 21.73 -17.88 -34.60
C PRO A 103 20.79 -17.90 -35.81
N ALA A 104 20.56 -16.76 -36.46
CA ALA A 104 19.66 -16.66 -37.61
C ALA A 104 20.33 -16.98 -38.96
N CYS A 105 21.61 -16.65 -39.12
CA CYS A 105 22.31 -16.81 -40.41
C CYS A 105 23.64 -17.55 -40.33
N GLY A 106 24.15 -17.84 -39.12
CA GLY A 106 25.41 -18.54 -38.91
C GLY A 106 26.68 -17.72 -39.17
N ALA A 107 26.55 -16.41 -39.42
CA ALA A 107 27.70 -15.51 -39.53
C ALA A 107 28.38 -15.35 -38.16
N ARG A 108 29.71 -15.28 -38.16
CA ARG A 108 30.54 -15.00 -36.99
C ARG A 108 30.98 -13.54 -37.00
#